data_AF-A0A967ESX1-F1
#
_entry.id   AF-A0A967ESX1-F1
#
_cell.length_a   1.000
_cell.length_b   1.000
_cell.length_c   1.000
_cell.angle_alpha   90.00
_cell.angle_beta   90.00
_cell.angle_gamma   90.00
#
_symmetry.space_group_name_H-M   'P 1'
#
loop_
_entity.id
_entity.type
_entity.pdbx_description
1 polymer ?
#
loop_
_entity_poly.entity_id
_entity_poly.type
_entity_poly.pdbx_seq_one_letter_code
_entity_poly.pdbx_strand_id
1 'polypeptide(L)'
;MRRPRNLRRVLSLVAIGVVAVAGVFIAQRSGNDHAPVTATSVIDNSEFAGCTECHDDLDAALLAGQIPTLDFTHSQHEKDAGAVACGSCHPAETHVGRMTFRPTMENCFGCHGASADNPIPCAACHPLSVVPKPPSHAATDWGTAHGIGVLNTETSCTTCHSASTFCEACHGVEMPHPEDWAGKIHALAFFDGGSEVCKRCHSYGMDVAGRDECDTCHHTAGPQDQSWVNAHQDVVGHEGGGSCFACHEPATCVQCHLHGIENLDADRARLLESDE
;
A
#
# COMPACT_ATOMS: atom_id res chain seq x y z
N MET A 1 -87.99 22.49 27.95
CA MET A 1 -88.39 21.84 26.68
C MET A 1 -87.15 21.40 25.91
N ARG A 2 -87.19 20.18 25.35
CA ARG A 2 -86.34 19.55 24.31
C ARG A 2 -84.82 19.32 24.53
N ARG A 3 -84.45 18.03 24.59
CA ARG A 3 -83.17 17.45 24.07
C ARG A 3 -83.22 17.44 22.52
N PRO A 4 -82.09 17.45 21.78
CA PRO A 4 -81.40 16.20 21.36
C PRO A 4 -79.85 16.31 21.14
N ARG A 5 -79.07 15.26 21.46
CA ARG A 5 -78.40 14.23 20.61
C ARG A 5 -77.02 14.61 19.98
N ASN A 6 -76.01 13.89 20.48
CA ASN A 6 -74.78 13.35 19.88
C ASN A 6 -74.48 13.64 18.39
N LEU A 7 -73.25 14.09 18.11
CA LEU A 7 -72.55 13.78 16.87
C LEU A 7 -71.07 13.46 17.15
N ARG A 8 -70.70 12.22 16.84
CA ARG A 8 -69.34 11.65 16.86
C ARG A 8 -68.45 12.41 15.88
N ARG A 9 -67.24 12.81 16.29
CA ARG A 9 -66.18 13.23 15.36
C ARG A 9 -65.20 12.09 15.16
N VAL A 10 -65.09 11.68 13.89
CA VAL A 10 -64.15 10.69 13.34
C VAL A 10 -62.77 11.35 13.27
N LEU A 11 -61.77 10.75 13.91
CA LEU A 11 -60.36 11.12 13.71
C LEU A 11 -59.83 10.33 12.50
N SER A 12 -59.51 11.04 11.42
CA SER A 12 -58.79 10.50 10.28
C SER A 12 -57.29 10.53 10.56
N LEU A 13 -56.68 9.35 10.76
CA LEU A 13 -55.23 9.18 10.81
C LEU A 13 -54.71 9.05 9.37
N VAL A 14 -53.98 10.06 8.91
CA VAL A 14 -53.17 9.96 7.68
C VAL A 14 -51.81 9.42 8.10
N ALA A 15 -51.58 8.13 7.86
CA ALA A 15 -50.27 7.51 8.00
C ALA A 15 -49.44 7.82 6.74
N ILE A 16 -48.44 8.69 6.87
CA ILE A 16 -47.43 8.91 5.84
C ILE A 16 -46.41 7.76 5.99
N GLY A 17 -46.50 6.77 5.10
CA GLY A 17 -45.54 5.68 4.99
C GLY A 17 -44.25 6.18 4.36
N VAL A 18 -43.22 6.40 5.17
CA VAL A 18 -41.84 6.56 4.69
C VAL A 18 -41.29 5.16 4.44
N VAL A 19 -41.25 4.74 3.17
CA VAL A 19 -40.51 3.55 2.75
C VAL A 19 -39.04 3.96 2.68
N ALA A 20 -38.29 3.69 3.75
CA ALA A 20 -36.83 3.71 3.71
C ALA A 20 -36.37 2.52 2.86
N VAL A 21 -36.04 2.78 1.59
CA VAL A 21 -35.30 1.81 0.77
C VAL A 21 -33.87 1.81 1.33
N ALA A 22 -33.61 0.90 2.27
CA ALA A 22 -32.25 0.53 2.64
C ALA A 22 -31.62 -0.13 1.41
N GLY A 23 -30.94 0.67 0.59
CA GLY A 23 -30.09 0.17 -0.47
C GLY A 23 -29.01 -0.68 0.19
N VAL A 24 -29.12 -2.00 0.05
CA VAL A 24 -28.01 -2.91 0.30
C VAL A 24 -26.97 -2.60 -0.77
N PHE A 25 -26.03 -1.73 -0.44
CA PHE A 25 -24.76 -1.67 -1.16
C PHE A 25 -24.06 -3.00 -0.92
N ILE A 26 -24.29 -3.96 -1.82
CA ILE A 26 -23.34 -5.05 -2.00
C ILE A 26 -22.14 -4.39 -2.64
N ALA A 27 -21.23 -3.88 -1.80
CA ALA A 27 -19.86 -3.69 -2.22
C ALA A 27 -19.37 -5.08 -2.65
N GLN A 28 -19.34 -5.31 -3.96
CA GLN A 28 -18.55 -6.39 -4.51
C GLN A 28 -17.10 -6.02 -4.22
N ARG A 29 -16.63 -6.40 -3.01
CA ARG A 29 -15.21 -6.52 -2.73
C ARG A 29 -14.71 -7.55 -3.73
N SER A 30 -14.10 -7.08 -4.81
CA SER A 30 -13.12 -7.84 -5.57
C SER A 30 -11.90 -8.00 -4.66
N GLY A 31 -12.08 -8.76 -3.58
CA GLY A 31 -11.01 -9.06 -2.64
C GLY A 31 -10.12 -10.09 -3.28
N ASN A 32 -8.92 -9.68 -3.69
CA ASN A 32 -7.72 -10.49 -3.45
C ASN A 32 -7.43 -10.50 -1.94
N ASP A 33 -8.44 -10.88 -1.15
CA ASP A 33 -8.30 -11.11 0.28
C ASP A 33 -7.63 -12.48 0.39
N HIS A 34 -6.32 -12.52 0.15
CA HIS A 34 -5.49 -13.50 0.85
C HIS A 34 -5.54 -13.10 2.32
N ALA A 35 -6.65 -13.45 2.99
CA ALA A 35 -6.69 -13.47 4.43
C ALA A 35 -5.45 -14.24 4.87
N PRO A 36 -4.66 -13.73 5.83
CA PRO A 36 -3.56 -14.50 6.38
C PRO A 36 -4.19 -15.79 6.86
N VAL A 37 -3.90 -16.89 6.16
CA VAL A 37 -4.27 -18.21 6.63
C VAL A 37 -3.46 -18.31 7.91
N THR A 38 -4.10 -18.10 9.06
CA THR A 38 -3.53 -18.50 10.33
C THR A 38 -3.09 -19.92 10.10
N ALA A 39 -1.78 -20.13 10.09
CA ALA A 39 -1.16 -21.44 9.99
C ALA A 39 -1.75 -22.24 11.14
N THR A 40 -2.89 -22.88 10.85
CA THR A 40 -3.40 -23.94 11.67
C THR A 40 -2.34 -24.97 11.42
N SER A 41 -1.47 -25.15 12.41
CA SER A 41 -0.49 -26.21 12.46
C SER A 41 -1.12 -27.42 11.81
N VAL A 42 -0.54 -27.82 10.67
CA VAL A 42 -0.99 -28.95 9.86
C VAL A 42 -1.42 -30.04 10.84
N ILE A 43 -2.67 -30.52 10.74
CA ILE A 43 -3.00 -31.79 11.39
C ILE A 43 -2.01 -32.76 10.78
N ASP A 44 -1.03 -33.13 11.60
CA ASP A 44 0.10 -33.98 11.26
C ASP A 44 -0.36 -35.05 10.26
N ASN A 45 0.11 -34.94 9.00
CA ASN A 45 -0.26 -35.87 7.93
C ASN A 45 0.50 -37.20 8.09
N SER A 46 0.85 -37.57 9.33
CA SER A 46 1.62 -38.77 9.69
C SER A 46 0.91 -40.08 9.39
N GLU A 47 -0.38 -40.04 9.02
CA GLU A 47 -1.12 -41.22 8.58
C GLU A 47 -0.73 -41.70 7.18
N PHE A 48 -0.16 -40.83 6.33
CA PHE A 48 0.24 -41.18 4.96
C PHE A 48 1.75 -40.97 4.77
N ALA A 49 2.46 -41.93 4.15
CA ALA A 49 3.90 -41.79 3.90
C ALA A 49 4.23 -40.75 2.81
N GLY A 50 3.23 -40.34 2.02
CA GLY A 50 3.35 -39.30 1.01
C GLY A 50 2.16 -39.25 0.06
N CYS A 51 2.16 -38.25 -0.82
CA CYS A 51 1.09 -38.05 -1.80
C CYS A 51 0.89 -39.24 -2.75
N THR A 52 1.96 -40.01 -2.98
CA THR A 52 1.99 -41.16 -3.91
C THR A 52 1.22 -42.38 -3.42
N GLU A 53 0.76 -42.40 -2.17
CA GLU A 53 -0.17 -43.42 -1.69
C GLU A 53 -1.57 -43.27 -2.32
N CYS A 54 -1.92 -42.06 -2.76
CA CYS A 54 -3.19 -41.74 -3.42
C CYS A 54 -3.01 -41.24 -4.86
N HIS A 55 -1.84 -40.70 -5.21
CA HIS A 55 -1.54 -40.14 -6.53
C HIS A 55 -0.43 -40.94 -7.22
N ASP A 56 -0.80 -41.81 -8.16
CA ASP A 56 0.16 -42.60 -8.95
C ASP A 56 1.13 -41.73 -9.77
N ASP A 57 0.66 -40.55 -10.21
CA ASP A 57 1.46 -39.56 -10.94
C ASP A 57 0.92 -38.14 -10.66
N LEU A 58 1.73 -37.33 -9.98
CA LEU A 58 1.39 -35.93 -9.64
C LEU A 58 1.43 -35.00 -10.86
N ASP A 59 2.05 -35.43 -11.97
CA ASP A 59 2.17 -34.68 -13.22
C ASP A 59 1.13 -35.12 -14.27
N ALA A 60 0.30 -36.13 -13.97
CA ALA A 60 -0.63 -36.75 -14.93
C ALA A 60 -1.56 -35.74 -15.63
N ALA A 61 -2.03 -34.72 -14.91
CA ALA A 61 -2.86 -33.65 -15.44
C ALA A 61 -2.15 -32.88 -16.57
N LEU A 62 -0.90 -32.48 -16.32
CA LEU A 62 -0.07 -31.78 -17.30
C LEU A 62 0.27 -32.69 -18.48
N LEU A 63 0.67 -33.94 -18.20
CA LEU A 63 1.02 -34.93 -19.21
C LEU A 63 -0.17 -35.34 -20.11
N ALA A 64 -1.40 -35.26 -19.58
CA ALA A 64 -2.63 -35.48 -20.34
C ALA A 64 -3.01 -34.28 -21.25
N GLY A 65 -2.15 -33.25 -21.33
CA GLY A 65 -2.37 -32.08 -22.17
C GLY A 65 -3.41 -31.10 -21.62
N GLN A 66 -3.73 -31.18 -20.32
CA GLN A 66 -4.49 -30.11 -19.69
C GLN A 66 -3.61 -28.86 -19.69
N ILE A 67 -4.08 -27.79 -20.32
CA ILE A 67 -3.32 -26.54 -20.47
C ILE A 67 -3.10 -25.96 -19.08
N PRO A 68 -1.88 -26.00 -18.54
CA PRO A 68 -1.65 -25.52 -17.19
C PRO A 68 -1.53 -24.00 -17.22
N THR A 69 -1.79 -23.36 -16.08
CA THR A 69 -1.39 -21.97 -15.85
C THR A 69 0.10 -21.84 -15.53
N LEU A 70 0.81 -22.96 -15.35
CA LEU A 70 2.21 -23.05 -14.91
C LEU A 70 2.88 -24.26 -15.58
N ASP A 71 4.00 -24.07 -16.26
CA ASP A 71 4.87 -25.10 -16.79
C ASP A 71 5.78 -25.64 -15.66
N PHE A 72 5.33 -26.73 -15.03
CA PHE A 72 5.97 -27.31 -13.85
C PHE A 72 5.70 -28.81 -13.77
N THR A 73 6.73 -29.59 -13.44
CA THR A 73 6.60 -31.02 -13.12
C THR A 73 7.25 -31.33 -11.77
N HIS A 74 6.56 -32.11 -10.93
CA HIS A 74 7.08 -32.66 -9.68
C HIS A 74 8.28 -33.55 -9.96
N SER A 75 8.19 -34.39 -11.01
CA SER A 75 9.26 -35.31 -11.40
C SER A 75 10.61 -34.63 -11.65
N GLN A 76 10.64 -33.42 -12.21
CA GLN A 76 11.88 -32.66 -12.43
C GLN A 76 12.44 -32.08 -11.13
N HIS A 77 11.57 -31.58 -10.24
CA HIS A 77 11.97 -30.88 -9.02
C HIS A 77 12.28 -31.85 -7.86
N GLU A 78 11.75 -33.07 -7.90
CA GLU A 78 12.05 -34.11 -6.92
C GLU A 78 13.31 -34.91 -7.27
N LYS A 79 13.63 -35.10 -8.56
CA LYS A 79 14.71 -36.00 -9.01
C LYS A 79 16.08 -35.32 -9.20
N ASP A 80 16.14 -34.07 -9.65
CA ASP A 80 17.39 -33.53 -10.24
C ASP A 80 18.13 -32.44 -9.42
N ALA A 81 17.73 -32.15 -8.18
CA ALA A 81 18.38 -31.10 -7.36
C ALA A 81 18.71 -31.52 -5.92
N GLY A 82 18.88 -32.82 -5.67
CA GLY A 82 19.08 -33.33 -4.31
C GLY A 82 17.78 -33.28 -3.51
N ALA A 83 16.80 -34.11 -3.90
CA ALA A 83 15.54 -34.37 -3.21
C ALA A 83 14.99 -33.16 -2.42
N VAL A 84 14.37 -32.21 -3.12
CA VAL A 84 13.61 -31.15 -2.46
C VAL A 84 12.42 -31.78 -1.75
N ALA A 85 12.35 -31.63 -0.42
CA ALA A 85 11.24 -32.16 0.35
C ALA A 85 9.93 -31.46 -0.06
N CYS A 86 8.80 -32.20 -0.04
CA CYS A 86 7.49 -31.68 -0.46
C CYS A 86 7.11 -30.39 0.29
N GLY A 87 7.45 -30.31 1.59
CA GLY A 87 7.20 -29.14 2.44
C GLY A 87 7.98 -27.88 2.07
N SER A 88 9.05 -28.00 1.28
CA SER A 88 9.80 -26.85 0.78
C SER A 88 8.99 -26.02 -0.23
N CYS A 89 8.10 -26.67 -0.97
CA CYS A 89 7.18 -26.00 -1.88
C CYS A 89 5.79 -25.81 -1.25
N HIS A 90 5.31 -26.79 -0.48
CA HIS A 90 3.98 -26.79 0.14
C HIS A 90 4.07 -26.62 1.66
N PRO A 91 4.22 -25.38 2.17
CA PRO A 91 4.36 -25.12 3.61
C PRO A 91 3.05 -25.24 4.41
N ALA A 92 1.93 -25.47 3.72
CA ALA A 92 0.60 -25.62 4.31
C ALA A 92 -0.14 -26.77 3.62
N GLU A 93 -1.26 -27.20 4.22
CA GLU A 93 -2.14 -28.23 3.69
C GLU A 93 -2.51 -27.93 2.24
N THR A 94 -2.21 -28.86 1.33
CA THR A 94 -2.44 -28.71 -0.11
C THR A 94 -3.90 -28.93 -0.46
N HIS A 95 -4.68 -29.62 0.38
CA HIS A 95 -6.09 -29.88 0.18
C HIS A 95 -6.97 -29.12 1.18
N VAL A 96 -7.65 -28.09 0.71
CA VAL A 96 -8.66 -27.38 1.51
C VAL A 96 -10.02 -27.52 0.82
N GLY A 97 -10.87 -28.39 1.37
CA GLY A 97 -12.18 -28.70 0.81
C GLY A 97 -12.07 -29.37 -0.57
N ARG A 98 -12.54 -28.69 -1.63
CA ARG A 98 -12.45 -29.16 -3.03
C ARG A 98 -11.38 -28.42 -3.84
N MET A 99 -10.47 -27.73 -3.18
CA MET A 99 -9.45 -26.91 -3.82
C MET A 99 -8.05 -27.42 -3.49
N THR A 100 -7.14 -27.27 -4.45
CA THR A 100 -5.71 -27.51 -4.25
C THR A 100 -5.01 -26.18 -4.02
N PHE A 101 -4.38 -26.01 -2.85
CA PHE A 101 -3.55 -24.85 -2.57
C PHE A 101 -2.18 -25.01 -3.26
N ARG A 102 -1.83 -24.03 -4.09
CA ARG A 102 -0.58 -24.02 -4.85
C ARG A 102 0.43 -23.12 -4.16
N PRO A 103 1.74 -23.42 -4.23
CA PRO A 103 2.79 -22.54 -3.73
C PRO A 103 2.71 -21.16 -4.40
N THR A 104 3.18 -20.12 -3.71
CA THR A 104 3.28 -18.79 -4.33
C THR A 104 4.53 -18.72 -5.22
N MET A 105 4.64 -17.67 -6.04
CA MET A 105 5.86 -17.47 -6.85
C MET A 105 7.10 -17.30 -5.97
N GLU A 106 6.95 -16.69 -4.80
CA GLU A 106 8.02 -16.50 -3.81
C GLU A 106 8.61 -17.83 -3.34
N ASN A 107 7.80 -18.90 -3.21
CA ASN A 107 8.33 -20.24 -2.91
C ASN A 107 9.29 -20.72 -4.02
N CYS A 108 8.94 -20.50 -5.29
CA CYS A 108 9.78 -20.88 -6.43
C CYS A 108 11.08 -20.05 -6.46
N PHE A 109 10.97 -18.75 -6.22
CA PHE A 109 12.10 -17.82 -6.22
C PHE A 109 13.08 -18.07 -5.08
N GLY A 110 12.66 -18.70 -3.98
CA GLY A 110 13.56 -19.11 -2.91
C GLY A 110 14.74 -19.99 -3.36
N CYS A 111 14.54 -20.79 -4.42
CA CYS A 111 15.60 -21.61 -5.03
C CYS A 111 16.06 -21.09 -6.39
N HIS A 112 15.15 -20.62 -7.24
CA HIS A 112 15.49 -20.18 -8.59
C HIS A 112 16.12 -18.78 -8.63
N GLY A 113 15.89 -17.98 -7.58
CA GLY A 113 16.24 -16.56 -7.55
C GLY A 113 15.37 -15.74 -8.51
N ALA A 114 14.94 -14.56 -8.08
CA ALA A 114 14.41 -13.55 -8.97
C ALA A 114 14.66 -12.18 -8.32
N SER A 115 15.11 -11.23 -9.12
CA SER A 115 15.23 -9.84 -8.69
C SER A 115 14.88 -8.91 -9.84
N ALA A 116 14.55 -7.67 -9.50
CA ALA A 116 14.37 -6.61 -10.49
C ALA A 116 15.54 -6.47 -11.48
N ASP A 117 16.77 -6.69 -11.02
CA ASP A 117 17.99 -6.56 -11.83
C ASP A 117 18.28 -7.80 -12.69
N ASN A 118 17.70 -8.95 -12.32
CA ASN A 118 17.80 -10.19 -13.07
C ASN A 118 16.46 -10.94 -13.07
N PRO A 119 15.44 -10.40 -13.76
CA PRO A 119 14.10 -10.96 -13.72
C PRO A 119 14.05 -12.24 -14.57
N ILE A 120 13.41 -13.28 -14.04
CA ILE A 120 13.09 -14.48 -14.83
C ILE A 120 11.95 -14.11 -15.79
N PRO A 121 12.07 -14.37 -17.11
CA PRO A 121 10.99 -14.13 -18.04
C PRO A 121 9.73 -14.90 -17.64
N CYS A 122 8.57 -14.24 -17.61
CA CYS A 122 7.30 -14.85 -17.21
C CYS A 122 7.02 -16.17 -17.97
N ALA A 123 7.40 -16.22 -19.25
CA ALA A 123 7.24 -17.36 -20.13
C ALA A 123 8.05 -18.60 -19.73
N ALA A 124 9.06 -18.45 -18.86
CA ALA A 124 9.86 -19.56 -18.35
C ALA A 124 9.05 -20.48 -17.42
N CYS A 125 7.99 -19.94 -16.78
CA CYS A 125 7.13 -20.69 -15.89
C CYS A 125 5.66 -20.65 -16.32
N HIS A 126 5.21 -19.63 -17.07
CA HIS A 126 3.81 -19.48 -17.45
C HIS A 126 3.62 -19.51 -18.97
N PRO A 127 2.70 -20.33 -19.51
CA PRO A 127 2.31 -20.19 -20.90
C PRO A 127 1.54 -18.87 -21.08
N LEU A 128 2.19 -17.87 -21.71
CA LEU A 128 1.62 -16.52 -21.87
C LEU A 128 0.38 -16.47 -22.78
N SER A 129 0.13 -17.51 -23.57
CA SER A 129 -1.12 -17.68 -24.30
C SER A 129 -2.34 -17.89 -23.39
N VAL A 130 -2.10 -18.31 -22.15
CA VAL A 130 -3.12 -18.65 -21.14
C VAL A 130 -3.15 -17.60 -20.04
N VAL A 131 -1.97 -17.20 -19.56
CA VAL A 131 -1.79 -16.17 -18.53
C VAL A 131 -0.99 -15.01 -19.14
N PRO A 132 -1.64 -14.11 -19.89
CA PRO A 132 -0.93 -12.98 -20.50
C PRO A 132 -0.45 -11.96 -19.47
N LYS A 133 -1.12 -11.89 -18.30
CA LYS A 133 -0.71 -11.08 -17.16
C LYS A 133 -1.00 -11.81 -15.84
N PRO A 134 -0.11 -11.72 -14.83
CA PRO A 134 -0.41 -12.24 -13.49
C PRO A 134 -1.67 -11.58 -12.90
N PRO A 135 -2.40 -12.26 -12.00
CA PRO A 135 -3.54 -11.68 -11.31
C PRO A 135 -3.24 -10.36 -10.59
N SER A 136 -2.01 -10.17 -10.09
CA SER A 136 -1.55 -8.92 -9.47
C SER A 136 -1.55 -7.71 -10.43
N HIS A 137 -1.56 -7.95 -11.75
CA HIS A 137 -1.61 -6.91 -12.79
C HIS A 137 -3.02 -6.76 -13.39
N ALA A 138 -4.02 -7.41 -12.80
CA ALA A 138 -5.40 -7.37 -13.28
C ALA A 138 -6.20 -6.16 -12.76
N ALA A 139 -5.81 -5.60 -11.61
CA ALA A 139 -6.51 -4.50 -10.96
C ALA A 139 -6.39 -3.19 -11.73
N THR A 140 -7.52 -2.53 -11.97
CA THR A 140 -7.59 -1.23 -12.67
C THR A 140 -7.56 -0.02 -11.74
N ASP A 141 -7.80 -0.25 -10.44
CA ASP A 141 -7.82 0.75 -9.37
C ASP A 141 -6.55 0.71 -8.50
N TRP A 142 -5.49 0.05 -9.00
CA TRP A 142 -4.25 -0.17 -8.27
C TRP A 142 -3.70 1.12 -7.67
N GLY A 143 -3.67 2.24 -8.42
CA GLY A 143 -3.19 3.54 -7.96
C GLY A 143 -3.83 4.04 -6.66
N THR A 144 -5.12 3.74 -6.43
CA THR A 144 -5.83 4.11 -5.19
C THR A 144 -5.86 3.00 -4.15
N ALA A 145 -5.75 1.74 -4.60
CA ALA A 145 -5.85 0.57 -3.74
C ALA A 145 -4.51 0.13 -3.12
N HIS A 146 -3.37 0.52 -3.71
CA HIS A 146 -2.04 0.10 -3.26
C HIS A 146 -1.42 1.00 -2.18
N GLY A 147 -2.10 2.07 -1.72
CA GLY A 147 -1.57 3.07 -0.77
C GLY A 147 -1.32 2.56 0.65
N ILE A 148 -1.16 3.49 1.63
CA ILE A 148 -0.59 3.36 3.01
C ILE A 148 -0.89 2.08 3.84
N GLY A 149 -1.85 1.22 3.45
CA GLY A 149 -2.04 -0.12 4.01
C GLY A 149 -1.17 -1.26 3.40
N VAL A 150 -0.35 -1.00 2.37
CA VAL A 150 0.41 -2.03 1.61
C VAL A 150 1.88 -2.16 2.05
N LEU A 151 2.25 -1.58 3.20
CA LEU A 151 3.58 -1.79 3.82
C LEU A 151 3.90 -3.28 4.16
N ASN A 152 2.98 -4.21 3.91
CA ASN A 152 3.18 -5.64 4.17
C ASN A 152 3.40 -6.51 2.91
N THR A 153 3.51 -5.94 1.70
CA THR A 153 3.75 -6.75 0.47
C THR A 153 4.88 -6.26 -0.43
N GLU A 154 5.72 -5.31 0.04
CA GLU A 154 6.82 -4.70 -0.74
C GLU A 154 7.69 -5.73 -1.46
N THR A 155 7.94 -6.89 -0.83
CA THR A 155 8.81 -7.94 -1.35
C THR A 155 8.30 -8.56 -2.66
N SER A 156 6.98 -8.61 -2.89
CA SER A 156 6.41 -9.29 -4.06
C SER A 156 6.59 -8.51 -5.37
N CYS A 157 6.57 -7.18 -5.32
CA CYS A 157 6.65 -6.32 -6.51
C CYS A 157 8.10 -6.13 -6.95
N THR A 158 8.98 -5.86 -5.99
CA THR A 158 10.40 -5.58 -6.22
C THR A 158 11.20 -6.82 -6.61
N THR A 159 10.60 -8.01 -6.46
CA THR A 159 11.13 -9.25 -6.99
C THR A 159 11.24 -9.24 -8.52
N CYS A 160 10.35 -8.51 -9.22
CA CYS A 160 10.33 -8.46 -10.68
C CYS A 160 10.52 -7.04 -11.24
N HIS A 161 10.12 -6.02 -10.51
CA HIS A 161 10.15 -4.62 -10.96
C HIS A 161 11.15 -3.82 -10.14
N SER A 162 12.00 -3.00 -10.77
CA SER A 162 12.90 -2.15 -9.98
C SER A 162 12.09 -1.11 -9.22
N ALA A 163 12.32 -1.00 -7.91
CA ALA A 163 11.63 -0.04 -7.06
C ALA A 163 11.86 1.41 -7.56
N SER A 164 13.09 1.72 -7.94
CA SER A 164 13.48 3.05 -8.43
C SER A 164 12.88 3.41 -9.79
N THR A 165 12.43 2.45 -10.60
CA THR A 165 11.75 2.80 -11.88
C THR A 165 10.25 2.62 -11.82
N PHE A 166 9.79 1.58 -11.12
CA PHE A 166 8.37 1.26 -11.03
C PHE A 166 7.63 2.20 -10.09
N CYS A 167 8.15 2.41 -8.88
CA CYS A 167 7.50 3.26 -7.90
C CYS A 167 7.68 4.73 -8.26
N GLU A 168 8.89 5.16 -8.62
CA GLU A 168 9.18 6.56 -8.97
C GLU A 168 8.37 7.05 -10.17
N ALA A 169 8.03 6.18 -11.13
CA ALA A 169 7.24 6.57 -12.31
C ALA A 169 5.89 7.19 -11.95
N CYS A 170 5.31 6.83 -10.81
CA CYS A 170 4.07 7.42 -10.30
C CYS A 170 4.31 8.28 -9.07
N HIS A 171 5.21 7.90 -8.16
CA HIS A 171 5.45 8.62 -6.92
C HIS A 171 6.27 9.89 -7.14
N GLY A 172 7.19 9.93 -8.10
CA GLY A 172 8.03 11.10 -8.39
C GLY A 172 9.12 11.37 -7.34
N VAL A 173 9.33 10.42 -6.43
CA VAL A 173 10.30 10.44 -5.34
C VAL A 173 10.73 9.00 -5.08
N GLU A 174 11.97 8.80 -4.62
CA GLU A 174 12.52 7.48 -4.34
C GLU A 174 11.62 6.69 -3.37
N MET A 175 11.30 5.45 -3.75
CA MET A 175 10.38 4.56 -3.04
C MET A 175 10.89 3.10 -3.08
N PRO A 176 10.85 2.33 -1.97
CA PRO A 176 10.55 2.82 -0.61
C PRO A 176 11.56 3.89 -0.21
N HIS A 177 11.12 4.85 0.61
CA HIS A 177 12.00 5.92 1.02
C HIS A 177 13.28 5.36 1.65
N PRO A 178 14.46 5.90 1.31
CA PRO A 178 15.74 5.37 1.78
C PRO A 178 15.88 5.49 3.30
N GLU A 179 16.88 4.79 3.85
CA GLU A 179 17.31 5.04 5.22
C GLU A 179 17.65 6.53 5.42
N ASP A 180 17.39 7.07 6.61
CA ASP A 180 17.52 8.50 6.92
C ASP A 180 16.65 9.43 6.05
N TRP A 181 15.54 8.93 5.50
CA TRP A 181 14.57 9.74 4.76
C TRP A 181 14.20 11.02 5.51
N ALA A 182 13.83 10.90 6.79
CA ALA A 182 13.40 12.03 7.62
C ALA A 182 14.48 13.11 7.85
N GLY A 183 15.73 12.86 7.47
CA GLY A 183 16.82 13.81 7.52
C GLY A 183 16.92 14.67 6.25
N LYS A 184 18.16 14.86 5.78
CA LYS A 184 18.48 15.75 4.65
C LYS A 184 17.85 15.30 3.33
N ILE A 185 17.64 13.98 3.16
CA ILE A 185 17.10 13.41 1.92
C ILE A 185 15.66 13.88 1.66
N HIS A 186 14.81 13.92 2.69
CA HIS A 186 13.45 14.45 2.58
C HIS A 186 13.42 15.91 2.12
N ALA A 187 14.27 16.75 2.70
CA ALA A 187 14.33 18.16 2.33
C ALA A 187 14.84 18.35 0.90
N LEU A 188 15.85 17.58 0.46
CA LEU A 188 16.32 17.62 -0.93
C LEU A 188 15.24 17.18 -1.92
N ALA A 189 14.48 16.12 -1.61
CA ALA A 189 13.38 15.69 -2.44
C ALA A 189 12.25 16.73 -2.54
N PHE A 190 11.99 17.49 -1.46
CA PHE A 190 11.08 18.64 -1.51
C PHE A 190 11.58 19.72 -2.47
N PHE A 191 12.87 20.06 -2.44
CA PHE A 191 13.42 21.06 -3.36
C PHE A 191 13.38 20.62 -4.82
N ASP A 192 13.54 19.32 -5.09
CA ASP A 192 13.56 18.80 -6.45
C ASP A 192 12.15 18.56 -7.01
N GLY A 193 11.18 18.13 -6.18
CA GLY A 193 9.82 17.73 -6.59
C GLY A 193 8.69 18.68 -6.16
N GLY A 194 8.94 19.60 -5.23
CA GLY A 194 7.94 20.49 -4.61
C GLY A 194 6.95 19.78 -3.68
N SER A 195 6.13 20.55 -2.95
CA SER A 195 5.14 19.98 -1.99
C SER A 195 4.08 19.07 -2.64
N GLU A 196 3.81 19.24 -3.94
CA GLU A 196 2.81 18.47 -4.67
C GLU A 196 3.15 16.97 -4.77
N VAL A 197 4.44 16.60 -4.79
CA VAL A 197 4.84 15.19 -4.79
C VAL A 197 4.44 14.51 -3.47
N CYS A 198 4.59 15.24 -2.36
CA CYS A 198 4.28 14.76 -1.01
C CYS A 198 2.77 14.64 -0.80
N LYS A 199 1.95 15.52 -1.40
CA LYS A 199 0.47 15.51 -1.36
C LYS A 199 -0.16 14.23 -1.91
N ARG A 200 0.61 13.43 -2.64
CA ARG A 200 0.16 12.14 -3.19
C ARG A 200 -0.10 11.10 -2.10
N CYS A 201 0.53 11.25 -0.93
CA CYS A 201 0.38 10.31 0.20
C CYS A 201 0.23 11.01 1.55
N HIS A 202 0.95 12.11 1.79
CA HIS A 202 0.73 12.94 2.97
C HIS A 202 -0.55 13.73 2.78
N SER A 203 -1.44 13.65 3.77
CA SER A 203 -2.55 14.60 3.85
C SER A 203 -1.96 15.99 4.11
N TYR A 204 -2.62 17.02 3.58
CA TYR A 204 -2.40 18.43 3.93
C TYR A 204 -3.65 18.95 4.64
N GLY A 205 -4.17 18.13 5.56
CA GLY A 205 -5.31 18.47 6.38
C GLY A 205 -4.84 19.39 7.49
N MET A 206 -5.32 20.64 7.49
CA MET A 206 -5.07 21.50 8.62
C MET A 206 -5.71 20.91 9.88
N ASP A 207 -4.95 20.87 10.96
CA ASP A 207 -5.48 20.51 12.27
C ASP A 207 -6.41 21.63 12.79
N VAL A 208 -6.95 21.42 13.99
CA VAL A 208 -7.87 22.38 14.63
C VAL A 208 -7.21 23.73 14.96
N ALA A 209 -5.88 23.77 14.99
CA ALA A 209 -5.06 24.97 15.20
C ALA A 209 -4.67 25.63 13.86
N GLY A 210 -5.08 25.07 12.72
CA GLY A 210 -4.72 25.59 11.40
C GLY A 210 -3.29 25.23 10.99
N ARG A 211 -2.67 24.24 11.63
CA ARG A 211 -1.34 23.73 11.27
C ARG A 211 -1.49 22.64 10.24
N ASP A 212 -0.74 22.73 9.16
CA ASP A 212 -0.63 21.61 8.22
C ASP A 212 0.42 20.59 8.71
N GLU A 213 0.49 19.47 8.02
CA GLU A 213 1.38 18.37 8.33
C GLU A 213 2.86 18.76 8.18
N CYS A 214 3.17 19.75 7.33
CA CYS A 214 4.51 20.32 7.21
C CYS A 214 4.87 21.09 8.48
N ASP A 215 4.01 22.02 8.90
CA ASP A 215 4.18 22.82 10.10
C ASP A 215 4.33 21.94 11.33
N THR A 216 3.53 20.87 11.41
CA THR A 216 3.54 19.87 12.48
C THR A 216 4.93 19.31 12.78
N CYS A 217 5.72 19.01 11.74
CA CYS A 217 7.06 18.45 11.89
C CYS A 217 8.19 19.49 11.80
N HIS A 218 8.03 20.55 11.01
CA HIS A 218 9.11 21.54 10.78
C HIS A 218 9.19 22.64 11.85
N HIS A 219 8.08 22.99 12.50
CA HIS A 219 8.07 24.00 13.58
C HIS A 219 7.63 23.39 14.91
N THR A 220 8.18 22.23 15.25
CA THR A 220 7.89 21.52 16.52
C THR A 220 8.23 22.32 17.77
N ALA A 221 9.20 23.23 17.68
CA ALA A 221 9.56 24.14 18.77
C ALA A 221 8.60 25.35 18.92
N GLY A 222 7.77 25.61 17.90
CA GLY A 222 6.79 26.69 17.92
C GLY A 222 5.52 26.37 18.72
N PRO A 223 4.63 27.35 18.90
CA PRO A 223 3.31 27.13 19.49
C PRO A 223 2.54 26.03 18.73
N GLN A 224 1.91 25.12 19.49
CA GLN A 224 1.17 23.99 18.91
C GLN A 224 -0.32 24.29 18.73
N ASP A 225 -0.78 25.48 19.14
CA ASP A 225 -2.18 25.91 19.13
C ASP A 225 -2.50 26.91 18.01
N GLN A 226 -1.53 27.23 17.14
CA GLN A 226 -1.72 28.06 15.96
C GLN A 226 -0.69 27.74 14.87
N SER A 227 -0.99 28.07 13.61
CA SER A 227 -0.03 27.98 12.50
C SER A 227 1.22 28.83 12.72
N TRP A 228 2.34 28.37 12.18
CA TRP A 228 3.59 29.14 12.21
C TRP A 228 3.45 30.55 11.61
N VAL A 229 2.73 30.70 10.50
CA VAL A 229 2.51 32.03 9.89
C VAL A 229 1.82 33.01 10.85
N ASN A 230 1.05 32.53 11.83
CA ASN A 230 0.48 33.40 12.86
C ASN A 230 1.41 33.57 14.08
N ALA A 231 2.21 32.55 14.41
CA ALA A 231 3.11 32.55 15.57
C ALA A 231 4.45 33.29 15.34
N HIS A 232 4.96 33.30 14.11
CA HIS A 232 6.36 33.66 13.85
C HIS A 232 6.72 35.07 14.28
N GLN A 233 5.80 36.03 14.18
CA GLN A 233 6.05 37.42 14.61
C GLN A 233 6.36 37.51 16.11
N ASP A 234 5.66 36.73 16.94
CA ASP A 234 5.82 36.76 18.39
C ASP A 234 7.12 36.04 18.77
N VAL A 235 7.38 34.88 18.14
CA VAL A 235 8.63 34.13 18.34
C VAL A 235 9.84 34.97 17.95
N VAL A 236 9.85 35.58 16.76
CA VAL A 236 10.95 36.45 16.30
C VAL A 236 11.06 37.71 17.17
N GLY A 237 9.94 38.27 17.63
CA GLY A 237 9.93 39.43 18.53
C GLY A 237 10.54 39.15 19.91
N HIS A 238 10.41 37.93 20.41
CA HIS A 238 10.92 37.52 21.72
C HIS A 238 12.33 36.89 21.67
N GLU A 239 12.58 36.02 20.69
CA GLU A 239 13.78 35.19 20.62
C GLU A 239 14.78 35.67 19.54
N GLY A 240 14.33 36.50 18.60
CA GLY A 240 15.08 36.86 17.41
C GLY A 240 15.07 35.75 16.35
N GLY A 241 15.56 36.04 15.15
CA GLY A 241 15.59 35.09 14.01
C GLY A 241 16.84 34.21 13.91
N GLY A 242 17.78 34.33 14.85
CA GLY A 242 19.11 33.72 14.72
C GLY A 242 19.10 32.19 14.59
N SER A 243 18.22 31.52 15.35
CA SER A 243 18.03 30.07 15.31
C SER A 243 17.35 29.59 14.03
N CYS A 244 16.48 30.41 13.43
CA CYS A 244 15.81 30.12 12.17
C CYS A 244 16.81 29.97 11.03
N PHE A 245 17.90 30.75 11.09
CA PHE A 245 19.02 30.62 10.18
C PHE A 245 19.85 29.37 10.43
N ALA A 246 19.43 28.39 11.23
CA ALA A 246 20.03 27.06 11.12
C ALA A 246 19.60 26.37 9.82
N CYS A 247 18.37 26.63 9.36
CA CYS A 247 17.74 25.90 8.27
C CYS A 247 17.27 26.81 7.13
N HIS A 248 16.91 28.06 7.42
CA HIS A 248 16.40 29.02 6.43
C HIS A 248 17.43 30.09 6.10
N GLU A 249 17.49 30.50 4.84
CA GLU A 249 18.28 31.65 4.42
C GLU A 249 17.54 32.96 4.73
N PRO A 250 18.22 34.07 5.10
CA PRO A 250 17.56 35.35 5.35
C PRO A 250 16.74 35.86 4.16
N ALA A 251 17.06 35.42 2.94
CA ALA A 251 16.27 35.70 1.75
C ALA A 251 14.82 35.24 1.88
N THR A 252 14.54 34.14 2.60
CA THR A 252 13.19 33.60 2.82
C THR A 252 12.29 34.60 3.52
N CYS A 253 12.77 35.25 4.59
CA CYS A 253 12.05 36.32 5.28
C CYS A 253 11.79 37.50 4.35
N VAL A 254 12.79 37.91 3.58
CA VAL A 254 12.71 39.07 2.67
C VAL A 254 11.68 38.83 1.57
N GLN A 255 11.69 37.66 0.91
CA GLN A 255 10.77 37.34 -0.17
C GLN A 255 9.31 37.31 0.33
N CYS A 256 9.06 36.69 1.48
CA CYS A 256 7.72 36.65 2.04
C CYS A 256 7.23 38.05 2.46
N HIS A 257 8.05 38.85 3.15
CA HIS A 257 7.62 40.17 3.61
C HIS A 257 7.52 41.23 2.50
N LEU A 258 8.31 41.10 1.42
CA LEU A 258 8.23 42.06 0.30
C LEU A 258 7.22 41.64 -0.77
N HIS A 259 7.04 40.33 -1.00
CA HIS A 259 6.29 39.82 -2.14
C HIS A 259 5.14 38.89 -1.75
N GLY A 260 5.02 38.49 -0.48
CA GLY A 260 4.00 37.55 -0.01
C GLY A 260 4.18 36.13 -0.56
N ILE A 261 5.40 35.78 -0.99
CA ILE A 261 5.73 34.49 -1.59
C ILE A 261 6.75 33.79 -0.69
N GLU A 262 6.43 32.58 -0.25
CA GLU A 262 7.41 31.68 0.33
C GLU A 262 8.31 31.14 -0.79
N ASN A 263 9.59 31.51 -0.74
CA ASN A 263 10.62 31.01 -1.64
C ASN A 263 11.74 30.43 -0.77
N LEU A 264 11.94 29.11 -0.88
CA LEU A 264 12.93 28.35 -0.13
C LEU A 264 14.12 27.94 -1.02
N ASP A 265 14.26 28.50 -2.22
CA ASP A 265 15.31 28.11 -3.18
C ASP A 265 16.71 28.30 -2.61
N ALA A 266 16.88 29.35 -1.81
CA ALA A 266 18.14 29.67 -1.14
C ALA A 266 18.42 28.74 0.06
N ASP A 267 17.38 28.15 0.65
CA ASP A 267 17.50 27.21 1.78
C ASP A 267 18.15 25.90 1.33
N ARG A 268 17.97 25.52 0.05
CA ARG A 268 18.65 24.33 -0.52
C ARG A 268 20.16 24.44 -0.45
N ALA A 269 20.72 25.62 -0.76
CA ALA A 269 22.16 25.84 -0.68
C ALA A 269 22.64 25.74 0.77
N ARG A 270 21.91 26.35 1.70
CA ARG A 270 22.18 26.29 3.14
C ARG A 270 22.18 24.86 3.68
N LEU A 271 21.19 24.06 3.29
CA LEU A 271 21.11 22.64 3.64
C LEU A 271 22.31 21.85 3.10
N LEU A 272 22.82 22.20 1.93
CA LEU A 272 23.99 21.54 1.35
C LEU A 272 25.29 21.89 2.09
N GLU A 273 25.39 23.10 2.62
CA GLU A 273 26.56 23.60 3.36
C GLU A 273 26.61 23.10 4.82
N SER A 274 25.50 22.65 5.40
CA SER A 274 25.44 22.21 6.81
C SER A 274 26.10 20.85 7.11
N ASP A 275 26.75 20.23 6.13
CA ASP A 275 27.46 18.94 6.27
C ASP A 275 28.98 19.09 6.52
N GLU A 276 29.49 20.34 6.58
CA GLU A 276 30.88 20.66 6.96
C GLU A 276 31.00 21.07 8.45
#